data_AF-T0Z030-F1
#
_entry.id   AF-T0Z030-F1
#
_cell.length_a   1.000
_cell.length_b   1.000
_cell.length_c   1.000
_cell.angle_alpha   90.00
_cell.angle_beta   90.00
_cell.angle_gamma   90.00
#
_symmetry.space_group_name_H-M   'P 1'
#
loop_
_entity.id
_entity.type
_entity.pdbx_description
1 polymer ?
#
loop_
_entity_poly.entity_id
_entity_poly.type
_entity_poly.pdbx_seq_one_letter_code
_entity_poly.pdbx_strand_id
1 'polypeptide(L)'
;ISEVYAELEDPPRGYLYEREGVPVDASPYHGLRWAADPSVREVETPTFSEAAYRYFRTVTTAAVPVEISAVDKAREDLERQAARQRTAIASLESAAQELSAQAESIYAHYPEAEAALARARAEGSEKREVAVRLGERSVPLLLDRPLQGSAQALYEEGKRLQSKLQGARTALTETEARLAQTPSTAARASSAEAPASRARKPRWFERYRWFLSSEGAVVIAGRDAASNDLVVRRHLREGDVYLHADLHGAASVIVKRPDPGRPAFTEVTIREAAQWAVAFSKAWRAGLASASAFWVKPEQVSKSPNTGEFVAKGAWVIEGTKNVLKDLPLELGIGTVTYEDHELWTVAPPSAFASRGGLRVLLTPGDERVRSERESELARELGISRSLLQSLLPAGGITLRRP
;
A
#
# COMPACT_ATOMS: atom_id res chain seq x y z
N ILE A 1 -49.79 9.60 28.15
CA ILE A 1 -49.22 10.70 27.31
C ILE A 1 -48.16 11.51 28.07
N SER A 2 -48.02 11.40 29.41
CA SER A 2 -46.97 12.12 30.17
C SER A 2 -45.64 11.37 30.37
N GLU A 3 -45.53 10.09 30.01
CA GLU A 3 -44.26 9.33 30.19
C GLU A 3 -43.37 9.30 28.94
N VAL A 4 -43.93 9.55 27.74
CA VAL A 4 -43.17 9.48 26.47
C VAL A 4 -42.39 10.77 26.20
N TYR A 5 -42.72 11.88 26.88
CA TYR A 5 -42.05 13.18 26.69
C TYR A 5 -40.86 13.43 27.61
N ALA A 6 -40.57 12.54 28.57
CA ALA A 6 -39.43 12.67 29.48
C ALA A 6 -38.11 12.13 28.87
N GLU A 7 -38.15 11.39 27.76
CA GLU A 7 -36.96 10.80 27.13
C GLU A 7 -36.28 11.70 26.08
N LEU A 8 -36.80 12.90 25.82
CA LEU A 8 -36.23 13.83 24.82
C LEU A 8 -35.18 14.80 25.40
N GLU A 9 -34.93 14.78 26.71
CA GLU A 9 -33.90 15.59 27.38
C GLU A 9 -32.63 14.81 27.74
N ASP A 10 -32.58 13.49 27.54
CA ASP A 10 -31.41 12.65 27.79
C ASP A 10 -30.85 12.13 26.45
N PRO A 11 -29.52 12.07 26.24
CA PRO A 11 -28.93 11.67 24.97
C PRO A 11 -29.40 10.26 24.56
N PRO A 12 -29.64 9.98 23.27
CA PRO A 12 -30.25 8.73 22.83
C PRO A 12 -29.38 7.53 23.19
N ARG A 13 -29.77 6.82 24.24
CA ARG A 13 -29.08 5.63 24.74
C ARG A 13 -29.24 4.47 23.75
N GLY A 14 -28.34 3.50 23.80
CA GLY A 14 -28.36 2.32 22.95
C GLY A 14 -28.37 1.05 23.77
N TYR A 15 -29.03 0.00 23.30
CA TYR A 15 -29.11 -1.28 24.00
C TYR A 15 -28.43 -2.36 23.17
N LEU A 16 -27.48 -3.06 23.78
CA LEU A 16 -26.78 -4.21 23.22
C LEU A 16 -27.30 -5.48 23.91
N TYR A 17 -27.67 -6.49 23.13
CA TYR A 17 -28.12 -7.77 23.67
C TYR A 17 -27.00 -8.79 23.47
N GLU A 18 -26.58 -9.44 24.54
CA GLU A 18 -25.48 -10.41 24.54
C GLU A 18 -25.96 -11.77 25.04
N ARG A 19 -25.61 -12.84 24.33
CA ARG A 19 -25.80 -14.23 24.80
C ARG A 19 -24.43 -14.82 25.07
N GLU A 20 -24.19 -15.24 26.32
CA GLU A 20 -22.88 -15.80 26.74
C GLU A 20 -21.67 -14.90 26.39
N GLY A 21 -21.86 -13.57 26.43
CA GLY A 21 -20.83 -12.58 26.10
C GLY A 21 -20.62 -12.31 24.61
N VAL A 22 -21.43 -12.92 23.73
CA VAL A 22 -21.45 -12.64 22.30
C VAL A 22 -22.63 -11.71 21.98
N PRO A 23 -22.39 -10.53 21.38
CA PRO A 23 -23.46 -9.66 20.91
C PRO A 23 -24.35 -10.34 19.87
N VAL A 24 -25.65 -10.41 20.14
CA VAL A 24 -26.66 -11.04 19.27
C VAL A 24 -27.62 -10.03 18.63
N ASP A 25 -27.77 -8.83 19.21
CA ASP A 25 -28.62 -7.77 18.66
C ASP A 25 -28.20 -6.40 19.20
N ALA A 26 -28.56 -5.32 18.52
CA ALA A 26 -28.37 -3.95 18.99
C ALA A 26 -29.56 -3.08 18.57
N SER A 27 -30.14 -2.34 19.52
CA SER A 27 -31.35 -1.54 19.31
C SER A 27 -31.20 -0.13 19.87
N PRO A 28 -31.78 0.89 19.21
CA PRO A 28 -31.87 2.24 19.75
C PRO A 28 -32.94 2.39 20.84
N TYR A 29 -33.83 1.41 20.99
CA TYR A 29 -34.90 1.40 21.99
C TYR A 29 -34.88 0.09 22.79
N HIS A 30 -35.41 0.11 24.02
CA HIS A 30 -35.65 -1.11 24.78
C HIS A 30 -36.52 -2.08 23.97
N GLY A 31 -35.99 -3.28 23.76
CA GLY A 31 -36.57 -4.29 22.90
C GLY A 31 -37.24 -5.37 23.74
N LEU A 32 -38.57 -5.40 23.74
CA LEU A 32 -39.35 -6.48 24.37
C LEU A 32 -39.07 -7.87 23.76
N ARG A 33 -38.38 -7.91 22.61
CA ARG A 33 -38.01 -9.11 21.86
C ARG A 33 -37.18 -10.11 22.69
N TRP A 34 -36.28 -9.62 23.53
CA TRP A 34 -35.36 -10.45 24.32
C TRP A 34 -35.72 -10.48 25.81
N ALA A 35 -36.73 -9.71 26.24
CA ALA A 35 -37.12 -9.58 27.64
C ALA A 35 -37.57 -10.89 28.30
N ALA A 36 -38.00 -11.88 27.50
CA ALA A 36 -38.45 -13.19 27.98
C ALA A 36 -37.37 -14.29 27.86
N ASP A 37 -36.19 -14.00 27.30
CA ASP A 37 -35.12 -14.98 27.11
C ASP A 37 -34.02 -14.77 28.18
N PRO A 38 -33.96 -15.61 29.24
CA PRO A 38 -32.98 -15.44 30.31
C PRO A 38 -31.53 -15.71 29.87
N SER A 39 -31.32 -16.27 28.67
CA SER A 39 -29.97 -16.46 28.12
C SER A 39 -29.38 -15.18 27.52
N VAL A 40 -30.20 -14.15 27.31
CA VAL A 40 -29.80 -12.90 26.66
C VAL A 40 -29.78 -11.77 27.68
N ARG A 41 -28.58 -11.23 27.91
CA ARG A 41 -28.36 -10.09 28.77
C ARG A 41 -28.47 -8.80 27.98
N GLU A 42 -29.28 -7.87 28.47
CA GLU A 42 -29.30 -6.50 27.98
C GLU A 42 -28.18 -5.68 28.63
N VAL A 43 -27.44 -4.94 27.81
CA VAL A 43 -26.36 -4.05 28.21
C VAL A 43 -26.63 -2.67 27.64
N GLU A 44 -26.90 -1.73 28.52
CA GLU A 44 -27.12 -0.33 28.17
C GLU A 44 -25.79 0.33 27.77
N THR A 45 -25.84 1.17 26.74
CA THR A 45 -24.70 1.90 26.19
C THR A 45 -25.04 3.38 26.02
N PRO A 46 -24.04 4.27 26.08
CA PRO A 46 -24.29 5.72 26.00
C PRO A 46 -24.94 6.18 24.70
N THR A 47 -24.76 5.43 23.60
CA THR A 47 -25.40 5.74 22.31
C THR A 47 -25.74 4.47 21.53
N PHE A 48 -26.80 4.51 20.72
CA PHE A 48 -27.07 3.44 19.76
C PHE A 48 -25.88 3.11 18.84
N SER A 49 -25.08 4.12 18.46
CA SER A 49 -23.90 3.92 17.63
C SER A 49 -22.84 3.05 18.31
N GLU A 50 -22.71 3.12 19.64
CA GLU A 50 -21.80 2.26 20.41
C GLU A 50 -22.31 0.82 20.50
N ALA A 51 -23.61 0.62 20.77
CA ALA A 51 -24.23 -0.71 20.72
C ALA A 51 -24.08 -1.35 19.33
N ALA A 52 -24.41 -0.61 18.27
CA ALA A 52 -24.28 -1.07 16.88
C ALA A 52 -22.81 -1.38 16.53
N TYR A 53 -21.86 -0.53 16.95
CA TYR A 53 -20.44 -0.77 16.74
C TYR A 53 -19.96 -2.07 17.40
N ARG A 54 -20.36 -2.34 18.64
CA ARG A 54 -19.99 -3.58 19.35
C ARG A 54 -20.58 -4.81 18.67
N TYR A 55 -21.88 -4.76 18.34
CA TYR A 55 -22.56 -5.84 17.62
C TYR A 55 -21.90 -6.13 16.28
N PHE A 56 -21.78 -5.12 15.41
CA PHE A 56 -21.19 -5.29 14.10
C PHE A 56 -19.72 -5.68 14.17
N ARG A 57 -18.92 -5.19 15.12
CA ARG A 57 -17.50 -5.56 15.26
C ARG A 57 -17.35 -7.06 15.42
N THR A 58 -18.11 -7.69 16.31
CA THR A 58 -18.08 -9.15 16.50
C THR A 58 -18.54 -9.90 15.25
N VAL A 59 -19.57 -9.40 14.57
CA VAL A 59 -20.07 -9.97 13.30
C VAL A 59 -19.07 -9.77 12.14
N THR A 60 -18.30 -8.67 12.11
CA THR A 60 -17.27 -8.41 11.08
C THR A 60 -15.93 -9.06 11.35
N THR A 61 -15.54 -9.31 12.61
CA THR A 61 -14.34 -10.12 12.91
C THR A 61 -14.46 -11.55 12.38
N ALA A 62 -15.68 -12.05 12.17
CA ALA A 62 -15.91 -13.35 11.54
C ALA A 62 -15.76 -13.35 10.01
N ALA A 63 -15.68 -12.17 9.36
CA ALA A 63 -15.79 -12.05 7.90
C ALA A 63 -14.47 -11.71 7.15
N VAL A 64 -13.30 -11.75 7.81
CA VAL A 64 -11.98 -11.62 7.14
C VAL A 64 -11.13 -12.92 7.04
N PRO A 65 -11.67 -14.16 7.06
CA PRO A 65 -10.80 -15.34 6.90
C PRO A 65 -10.39 -15.62 5.45
N VAL A 66 -11.17 -15.17 4.45
CA VAL A 66 -11.00 -15.65 3.05
C VAL A 66 -9.81 -15.00 2.33
N GLU A 67 -9.62 -13.68 2.43
CA GLU A 67 -8.50 -13.00 1.75
C GLU A 67 -7.15 -13.28 2.42
N ILE A 68 -7.12 -13.40 3.74
CA ILE A 68 -5.91 -13.73 4.53
C ILE A 68 -5.46 -15.16 4.21
N SER A 69 -6.39 -16.11 4.19
CA SER A 69 -6.14 -17.51 3.79
C SER A 69 -5.63 -17.64 2.35
N ALA A 70 -6.16 -16.86 1.42
CA ALA A 70 -5.74 -16.89 0.01
C ALA A 70 -4.29 -16.41 -0.19
N VAL A 71 -3.87 -15.36 0.54
CA VAL A 71 -2.49 -14.83 0.47
C VAL A 71 -1.49 -15.80 1.08
N ASP A 72 -1.82 -16.40 2.22
CA ASP A 72 -0.96 -17.39 2.88
C ASP A 72 -0.82 -18.66 2.03
N LYS A 73 -1.91 -19.12 1.42
CA LYS A 73 -1.89 -20.27 0.50
C LYS A 73 -1.04 -20.00 -0.74
N ALA A 74 -1.18 -18.82 -1.34
CA ALA A 74 -0.38 -18.43 -2.50
C ALA A 74 1.13 -18.36 -2.17
N ARG A 75 1.47 -17.90 -0.97
CA ARG A 75 2.86 -17.88 -0.50
C ARG A 75 3.40 -19.30 -0.27
N GLU A 76 2.65 -20.17 0.39
CA GLU A 76 3.05 -21.57 0.56
C GLU A 76 3.27 -22.28 -0.78
N ASP A 77 2.42 -22.02 -1.78
CA ASP A 77 2.60 -22.57 -3.13
C ASP A 77 3.91 -22.11 -3.76
N LEU A 78 4.27 -20.83 -3.60
CA LEU A 78 5.56 -20.29 -4.06
C LEU A 78 6.75 -20.86 -3.27
N GLU A 79 6.62 -21.08 -1.97
CA GLU A 79 7.66 -21.70 -1.14
C GLU A 79 7.90 -23.17 -1.54
N ARG A 80 6.82 -23.92 -1.79
CA ARG A 80 6.86 -25.29 -2.34
C ARG A 80 7.53 -25.31 -3.72
N GLN A 81 7.22 -24.33 -4.57
CA GLN A 81 7.84 -24.20 -5.89
C GLN A 81 9.34 -23.92 -5.78
N ALA A 82 9.75 -22.97 -4.93
CA ALA A 82 11.15 -22.63 -4.71
C ALA A 82 11.94 -23.83 -4.13
N ALA A 83 11.34 -24.59 -3.20
CA ALA A 83 11.96 -25.81 -2.67
C ALA A 83 12.22 -26.85 -3.76
N ARG A 84 11.24 -27.09 -4.64
CA ARG A 84 11.41 -28.00 -5.80
C ARG A 84 12.52 -27.53 -6.74
N GLN A 85 12.58 -26.23 -7.02
CA GLN A 85 13.63 -25.64 -7.85
C GLN A 85 15.02 -25.78 -7.23
N ARG A 86 15.17 -25.56 -5.91
CA ARG A 86 16.44 -25.76 -5.20
C ARG A 86 16.92 -27.21 -5.24
N THR A 87 16.02 -28.18 -5.01
CA THR A 87 16.36 -29.60 -5.11
C THR A 87 16.77 -29.98 -6.53
N ALA A 88 16.08 -29.44 -7.55
CA ALA A 88 16.45 -29.66 -8.95
C ALA A 88 17.80 -29.03 -9.32
N ILE A 89 18.12 -27.85 -8.80
CA ILE A 89 19.43 -27.22 -8.99
C ILE A 89 20.52 -28.07 -8.33
N ALA A 90 20.32 -28.55 -7.11
CA ALA A 90 21.28 -29.38 -6.40
C ALA A 90 21.56 -30.70 -7.12
N SER A 91 20.53 -31.35 -7.68
CA SER A 91 20.73 -32.58 -8.46
C SER A 91 21.45 -32.31 -9.79
N LEU A 92 21.15 -31.20 -10.46
CA LEU A 92 21.86 -30.78 -11.68
C LEU A 92 23.32 -30.40 -11.40
N GLU A 93 23.61 -29.75 -10.27
CA GLU A 93 24.96 -29.42 -9.82
C GLU A 93 25.78 -30.67 -9.54
N SER A 94 25.21 -31.63 -8.79
CA SER A 94 25.86 -32.91 -8.51
C SER A 94 26.13 -33.70 -9.80
N ALA A 95 25.18 -33.75 -10.74
CA ALA A 95 25.36 -34.42 -12.02
C ALA A 95 26.45 -33.74 -12.88
N ALA A 96 26.50 -32.42 -12.92
CA ALA A 96 27.53 -31.68 -13.66
C ALA A 96 28.94 -31.87 -13.05
N GLN A 97 29.03 -31.91 -11.72
CA GLN A 97 30.27 -32.24 -11.02
C GLN A 97 30.73 -33.67 -11.32
N GLU A 98 29.81 -34.63 -11.30
CA GLU A 98 30.10 -36.04 -11.61
C GLU A 98 30.64 -36.21 -13.04
N LEU A 99 30.02 -35.56 -14.05
CA LEU A 99 30.51 -35.61 -15.44
C LEU A 99 31.91 -35.02 -15.59
N SER A 100 32.19 -33.91 -14.88
CA SER A 100 33.52 -33.28 -14.89
C SER A 100 34.56 -34.18 -14.22
N ALA A 101 34.18 -34.77 -13.08
CA ALA A 101 34.97 -35.75 -12.34
C ALA A 101 35.27 -37.03 -13.15
N GLN A 102 34.33 -37.49 -13.96
CA GLN A 102 34.50 -38.62 -14.87
C GLN A 102 35.47 -38.25 -16.00
N ALA A 103 35.31 -37.07 -16.61
CA ALA A 103 36.21 -36.59 -17.66
C ALA A 103 37.66 -36.43 -17.16
N GLU A 104 37.85 -35.89 -15.96
CA GLU A 104 39.18 -35.78 -15.33
C GLU A 104 39.80 -37.15 -15.03
N SER A 105 38.99 -38.13 -14.58
CA SER A 105 39.47 -39.50 -14.31
C SER A 105 40.01 -40.19 -15.56
N ILE A 106 39.44 -39.91 -16.73
CA ILE A 106 39.95 -40.41 -18.02
C ILE A 106 41.38 -39.95 -18.26
N TYR A 107 41.70 -38.68 -17.99
CA TYR A 107 43.05 -38.14 -18.17
C TYR A 107 44.00 -38.56 -17.05
N ALA A 108 43.52 -38.65 -15.81
CA ALA A 108 44.33 -39.06 -14.65
C ALA A 108 44.78 -40.52 -14.75
N HIS A 109 43.92 -41.40 -15.26
CA HIS A 109 44.17 -42.83 -15.42
C HIS A 109 44.27 -43.25 -16.91
N TYR A 110 44.86 -42.39 -17.74
CA TYR A 110 44.87 -42.57 -19.20
C TYR A 110 45.35 -43.97 -19.67
N PRO A 111 46.45 -44.56 -19.13
CA PRO A 111 46.92 -45.88 -19.56
C PRO A 111 45.93 -47.01 -19.20
N GLU A 112 45.31 -46.93 -18.02
CA GLU A 112 44.32 -47.91 -17.56
C GLU A 112 43.04 -47.83 -18.38
N ALA A 113 42.63 -46.61 -18.72
CA ALA A 113 41.46 -46.32 -19.54
C ALA A 113 41.65 -46.79 -21.00
N GLU A 114 42.83 -46.58 -21.57
CA GLU A 114 43.18 -47.07 -22.91
C GLU A 114 43.20 -48.61 -22.97
N ALA A 115 43.82 -49.27 -21.99
CA ALA A 115 43.84 -50.72 -21.90
C ALA A 115 42.42 -51.30 -21.72
N ALA A 116 41.58 -50.67 -20.90
CA ALA A 116 40.20 -51.09 -20.70
C ALA A 116 39.34 -50.91 -21.97
N LEU A 117 39.51 -49.81 -22.69
CA LEU A 117 38.83 -49.57 -23.96
C LEU A 117 39.24 -50.61 -25.02
N ALA A 118 40.52 -50.98 -25.08
CA ALA A 118 41.02 -52.00 -25.99
C ALA A 118 40.42 -53.40 -25.68
N ARG A 119 40.36 -53.78 -24.39
CA ARG A 119 39.70 -55.02 -23.96
C ARG A 119 38.23 -55.06 -24.32
N ALA A 120 37.49 -53.99 -24.02
CA ALA A 120 36.05 -53.92 -24.30
C ALA A 120 35.72 -53.98 -25.81
N ARG A 121 36.61 -53.46 -26.67
CA ARG A 121 36.49 -53.61 -28.13
C ARG A 121 36.74 -55.06 -28.59
N ALA A 122 37.71 -55.74 -27.99
CA ALA A 122 38.02 -57.14 -28.32
C ALA A 122 36.91 -58.10 -27.85
N GLU A 123 36.24 -57.80 -26.74
CA GLU A 123 35.12 -58.58 -26.19
C GLU A 123 33.81 -58.42 -26.96
N GLY A 124 33.72 -57.46 -27.90
CA GLY A 124 32.59 -57.36 -28.84
C GLY A 124 31.25 -57.01 -28.19
N SER A 125 31.18 -55.92 -27.42
CA SER A 125 29.93 -55.43 -26.83
C SER A 125 28.96 -54.85 -27.87
N GLU A 126 27.68 -55.20 -27.79
CA GLU A 126 26.60 -54.61 -28.61
C GLU A 126 26.28 -53.15 -28.20
N LYS A 127 26.69 -52.71 -27.01
CA LYS A 127 26.42 -51.36 -26.50
C LYS A 127 27.47 -50.38 -27.01
N ARG A 128 27.03 -49.15 -27.33
CA ARG A 128 27.88 -48.06 -27.81
C ARG A 128 28.91 -47.57 -26.77
N GLU A 129 28.64 -47.82 -25.49
CA GLU A 129 29.47 -47.40 -24.37
C GLU A 129 29.70 -48.55 -23.38
N VAL A 130 30.85 -48.50 -22.70
CA VAL A 130 31.23 -49.44 -21.64
C VAL A 130 31.58 -48.67 -20.38
N ALA A 131 31.02 -49.07 -19.23
CA ALA A 131 31.35 -48.49 -17.94
C ALA A 131 32.64 -49.14 -17.40
N VAL A 132 33.69 -48.34 -17.28
CA VAL A 132 35.01 -48.79 -16.78
C VAL A 132 35.29 -48.13 -15.45
N ARG A 133 35.81 -48.91 -14.50
CA ARG A 133 36.28 -48.37 -13.22
C ARG A 133 37.67 -47.75 -13.41
N LEU A 134 37.77 -46.43 -13.29
CA LEU A 134 39.01 -45.65 -13.32
C LEU A 134 39.23 -45.02 -11.95
N GLY A 135 40.19 -45.55 -11.20
CA GLY A 135 40.35 -45.26 -9.77
C GLY A 135 39.13 -45.69 -8.94
N GLU A 136 38.51 -44.75 -8.23
CA GLU A 136 37.29 -44.98 -7.44
C GLU A 136 35.99 -44.73 -8.21
N ARG A 137 36.07 -44.25 -9.46
CA ARG A 137 34.90 -43.79 -10.23
C ARG A 137 34.57 -44.74 -11.38
N SER A 138 33.29 -44.86 -11.69
CA SER A 138 32.79 -45.58 -12.87
C SER A 138 32.59 -44.59 -14.01
N VAL A 139 33.33 -44.76 -15.09
CA VAL A 139 33.37 -43.82 -16.22
C VAL A 139 32.85 -44.49 -17.49
N PRO A 140 31.88 -43.90 -18.20
CA PRO A 140 31.43 -44.42 -19.49
C PRO A 140 32.46 -44.07 -20.59
N LEU A 141 32.97 -45.09 -21.29
CA LEU A 141 33.86 -44.96 -22.44
C LEU A 141 33.13 -45.37 -23.71
N LEU A 142 33.21 -44.54 -24.75
CA LEU A 142 32.58 -44.78 -26.05
C LEU A 142 33.43 -45.75 -26.89
N LEU A 143 32.84 -46.86 -27.32
CA LEU A 143 33.56 -47.88 -28.08
C LEU A 143 33.82 -47.45 -29.54
N ASP A 144 32.98 -46.59 -30.09
CA ASP A 144 33.04 -46.07 -31.47
C ASP A 144 34.06 -44.93 -31.65
N ARG A 145 34.71 -44.47 -30.57
CA ARG A 145 35.58 -43.27 -30.57
C ARG A 145 36.87 -43.46 -29.77
N PRO A 146 37.93 -42.69 -30.03
CA PRO A 146 39.11 -42.69 -29.17
C PRO A 146 38.77 -42.13 -27.77
N LEU A 147 39.66 -42.36 -26.80
CA LEU A 147 39.47 -41.97 -25.40
C LEU A 147 39.17 -40.46 -25.25
N GLN A 148 39.84 -39.63 -26.04
CA GLN A 148 39.62 -38.19 -26.15
C GLN A 148 38.19 -37.85 -26.58
N GLY A 149 37.59 -38.66 -27.47
CA GLY A 149 36.21 -38.50 -27.90
C GLY A 149 35.19 -38.85 -26.80
N SER A 150 35.55 -39.75 -25.88
CA SER A 150 34.75 -40.05 -24.68
C SER A 150 34.82 -38.90 -23.68
N ALA A 151 36.02 -38.36 -23.42
CA ALA A 151 36.20 -37.19 -22.59
C ALA A 151 35.47 -35.96 -23.15
N GLN A 152 35.53 -35.74 -24.47
CA GLN A 152 34.81 -34.64 -25.13
C GLN A 152 33.29 -34.78 -24.98
N ALA A 153 32.74 -35.99 -25.09
CA ALA A 153 31.30 -36.22 -24.90
C ALA A 153 30.85 -35.86 -23.48
N LEU A 154 31.63 -36.24 -22.46
CA LEU A 154 31.37 -35.89 -21.05
C LEU A 154 31.42 -34.37 -20.83
N TYR A 155 32.38 -33.66 -21.43
CA TYR A 155 32.45 -32.19 -21.36
C TYR A 155 31.28 -31.50 -22.07
N GLU A 156 30.88 -31.99 -23.25
CA GLU A 156 29.73 -31.45 -23.98
C GLU A 156 28.43 -31.63 -23.18
N GLU A 157 28.26 -32.78 -22.52
CA GLU A 157 27.12 -33.04 -21.66
C GLU A 157 27.15 -32.18 -20.38
N GLY A 158 28.32 -32.02 -19.76
CA GLY A 158 28.52 -31.08 -18.66
C GLY A 158 28.16 -29.65 -19.02
N LYS A 159 28.57 -29.18 -20.21
CA LYS A 159 28.20 -27.84 -20.73
C LYS A 159 26.70 -27.69 -20.96
N ARG A 160 26.01 -28.74 -21.43
CA ARG A 160 24.55 -28.75 -21.56
C ARG A 160 23.87 -28.66 -20.20
N LEU A 161 24.35 -29.39 -19.19
CA LEU A 161 23.84 -29.28 -17.83
C LEU A 161 24.08 -27.90 -17.23
N GLN A 162 25.24 -27.29 -17.44
CA GLN A 162 25.53 -25.93 -16.98
C GLN A 162 24.56 -24.89 -17.57
N SER A 163 24.23 -25.00 -18.86
CA SER A 163 23.23 -24.12 -19.49
C SER A 163 21.83 -24.30 -18.88
N LYS A 164 21.40 -25.55 -18.63
CA LYS A 164 20.13 -25.83 -17.93
C LYS A 164 20.13 -25.27 -16.51
N LEU A 165 21.26 -25.38 -15.81
CA LEU A 165 21.45 -24.91 -14.45
C LEU A 165 21.40 -23.38 -14.37
N GLN A 166 21.94 -22.66 -15.35
CA GLN A 166 21.77 -21.21 -15.48
C GLN A 166 20.27 -20.84 -15.61
N GLY A 167 19.53 -21.51 -16.49
CA GLY A 167 18.08 -21.29 -16.62
C GLY A 167 17.30 -21.58 -15.33
N ALA A 168 17.65 -22.67 -14.63
CA ALA A 168 17.04 -23.03 -13.36
C ALA A 168 17.33 -22.01 -12.26
N ARG A 169 18.56 -21.45 -12.19
CA ARG A 169 18.92 -20.38 -11.25
C ARG A 169 18.16 -19.08 -11.51
N THR A 170 17.97 -18.70 -12.77
CA THR A 170 17.14 -17.54 -13.13
C THR A 170 15.69 -17.74 -12.67
N ALA A 171 15.11 -18.92 -12.94
CA ALA A 171 13.75 -19.26 -12.51
C ALA A 171 13.59 -19.28 -10.98
N LEU A 172 14.60 -19.72 -10.24
CA LEU A 172 14.63 -19.63 -8.78
C LEU A 172 14.67 -18.18 -8.32
N THR A 173 15.53 -17.35 -8.91
CA THR A 173 15.66 -15.93 -8.58
C THR A 173 14.34 -15.18 -8.79
N GLU A 174 13.63 -15.45 -9.88
CA GLU A 174 12.29 -14.89 -10.14
C GLU A 174 11.27 -15.34 -9.10
N THR A 175 11.32 -16.61 -8.68
CA THR A 175 10.41 -17.17 -7.67
C THR A 175 10.69 -16.57 -6.29
N GLU A 176 11.96 -16.40 -5.93
CA GLU A 176 12.40 -15.73 -4.69
C GLU A 176 12.03 -14.23 -4.68
N ALA A 177 12.13 -13.54 -5.82
CA ALA A 177 11.67 -12.16 -5.96
C ALA A 177 10.16 -12.03 -5.76
N ARG A 178 9.37 -12.99 -6.27
CA ARG A 178 7.90 -13.05 -6.04
C ARG A 178 7.58 -13.35 -4.57
N LEU A 179 8.35 -14.21 -3.90
CA LEU A 179 8.23 -14.46 -2.46
C LEU A 179 8.52 -13.22 -1.63
N ALA A 180 9.54 -12.44 -1.99
CA ALA A 180 9.88 -11.19 -1.30
C ALA A 180 8.79 -10.12 -1.46
N GLN A 181 8.13 -10.09 -2.62
CA GLN A 181 7.01 -9.18 -2.90
C GLN A 181 5.67 -9.64 -2.31
N THR A 182 5.60 -10.89 -1.81
CA THR A 182 4.41 -11.47 -1.19
C THR A 182 4.62 -11.53 0.33
N PRO A 183 4.36 -10.44 1.09
CA PRO A 183 4.55 -10.44 2.53
C PRO A 183 3.60 -11.44 3.21
N SER A 184 4.13 -12.27 4.11
CA SER A 184 3.31 -13.15 4.93
C SER A 184 2.43 -12.35 5.88
N THR A 185 1.30 -12.93 6.29
CA THR A 185 0.42 -12.35 7.32
C THR A 185 1.15 -12.15 8.65
N ALA A 186 2.08 -13.05 9.00
CA ALA A 186 2.98 -12.91 10.16
C ALA A 186 3.96 -11.74 10.03
N ALA A 187 4.49 -11.46 8.83
CA ALA A 187 5.36 -10.30 8.59
C ALA A 187 4.58 -8.98 8.54
N ARG A 188 3.30 -9.00 8.11
CA ARG A 188 2.39 -7.86 8.24
C ARG A 188 1.98 -7.63 9.69
N ALA A 189 1.87 -8.68 10.50
CA ALA A 189 1.64 -8.59 11.93
C ALA A 189 2.89 -8.09 12.69
N SER A 190 4.09 -8.57 12.35
CA SER A 190 5.33 -8.16 13.03
C SER A 190 5.90 -6.81 12.57
N SER A 191 5.62 -6.38 11.33
CA SER A 191 5.87 -4.99 10.90
C SER A 191 4.81 -4.02 11.44
N ALA A 192 3.70 -4.54 11.98
CA ALA A 192 2.75 -3.80 12.82
C ALA A 192 3.10 -3.85 14.32
N GLU A 193 4.20 -4.50 14.71
CA GLU A 193 4.72 -4.53 16.10
C GLU A 193 5.81 -3.47 16.37
N ALA A 194 6.12 -2.58 15.40
CA ALA A 194 6.61 -1.26 15.79
C ALA A 194 5.53 -0.61 16.66
N PRO A 195 5.87 -0.02 17.82
CA PRO A 195 4.95 0.13 18.95
C PRO A 195 3.66 0.77 18.47
N ALA A 196 2.62 -0.06 18.33
CA ALA A 196 1.28 0.37 18.03
C ALA A 196 0.81 1.20 19.22
N SER A 197 1.06 2.50 19.15
CA SER A 197 0.25 3.49 19.85
C SER A 197 -1.20 3.06 19.65
N ARG A 198 -1.88 2.71 20.76
CA ARG A 198 -3.32 2.35 20.85
C ARG A 198 -4.03 2.50 19.50
N ALA A 199 -4.34 1.40 18.81
CA ALA A 199 -4.94 1.39 17.48
C ALA A 199 -6.02 2.49 17.36
N ARG A 200 -5.61 3.60 16.76
CA ARG A 200 -6.41 4.82 16.65
C ARG A 200 -7.56 4.52 15.69
N LYS A 201 -8.80 4.77 16.12
CA LYS A 201 -9.95 4.75 15.20
C LYS A 201 -9.70 5.83 14.12
N PRO A 202 -9.53 5.46 12.83
CA PRO A 202 -9.29 6.45 11.79
C PRO A 202 -10.49 7.38 11.71
N ARG A 203 -10.21 8.69 11.73
CA ARG A 203 -11.21 9.73 11.69
C ARG A 203 -11.83 9.78 10.30
N TRP A 204 -13.05 10.27 10.24
CA TRP A 204 -13.82 10.27 9.00
C TRP A 204 -13.12 11.04 7.88
N PHE A 205 -12.33 12.09 8.20
CA PHE A 205 -11.61 12.91 7.24
C PHE A 205 -10.31 12.27 6.73
N GLU A 206 -9.72 11.30 7.45
CA GLU A 206 -8.48 10.62 7.04
C GLU A 206 -8.66 9.77 5.77
N ARG A 207 -9.92 9.46 5.43
CA ARG A 207 -10.24 8.82 4.15
C ARG A 207 -9.99 9.73 2.94
N TYR A 208 -9.80 11.03 3.15
CA TYR A 208 -9.53 12.03 2.11
C TYR A 208 -8.11 12.58 2.25
N ARG A 209 -7.67 13.45 1.34
CA ARG A 209 -6.56 14.35 1.69
C ARG A 209 -7.10 15.29 2.75
N TRP A 210 -6.34 15.55 3.79
CA TRP A 210 -6.76 16.46 4.84
C TRP A 210 -5.55 17.15 5.48
N PHE A 211 -5.80 18.31 6.05
CA PHE A 211 -4.90 18.96 7.00
C PHE A 211 -5.70 19.79 8.00
N LEU A 212 -5.03 20.26 9.05
CA LEU A 212 -5.59 21.22 10.00
C LEU A 212 -4.97 22.59 9.73
N SER A 213 -5.80 23.61 9.58
CA SER A 213 -5.31 24.99 9.46
C SER A 213 -4.62 25.45 10.75
N SER A 214 -3.88 26.55 10.67
CA SER A 214 -3.27 27.19 11.85
C SER A 214 -4.32 27.59 12.91
N GLU A 215 -5.56 27.85 12.49
CA GLU A 215 -6.70 28.16 13.37
C GLU A 215 -7.48 26.92 13.85
N GLY A 216 -7.06 25.71 13.44
CA GLY A 216 -7.67 24.44 13.82
C GLY A 216 -8.88 24.04 12.97
N ALA A 217 -9.07 24.63 11.79
CA ALA A 217 -10.09 24.21 10.84
C ALA A 217 -9.71 22.87 10.19
N VAL A 218 -10.67 21.96 10.06
CA VAL A 218 -10.47 20.73 9.28
C VAL A 218 -10.66 21.06 7.81
N VAL A 219 -9.60 20.90 7.01
CA VAL A 219 -9.63 21.10 5.57
C VAL A 219 -9.52 19.76 4.89
N ILE A 220 -10.41 19.46 3.94
CA ILE A 220 -10.45 18.18 3.22
C ILE A 220 -10.43 18.39 1.71
N ALA A 221 -9.88 17.43 0.97
CA ALA A 221 -9.91 17.41 -0.48
C ALA A 221 -9.96 15.99 -1.06
N GLY A 222 -10.54 15.88 -2.26
CA GLY A 222 -10.54 14.61 -2.99
C GLY A 222 -9.15 14.24 -3.52
N ARG A 223 -8.91 12.93 -3.67
CA ARG A 223 -7.66 12.41 -4.26
C ARG A 223 -7.71 12.31 -5.78
N ASP A 224 -8.90 12.11 -6.33
CA ASP A 224 -9.19 11.93 -7.74
C ASP A 224 -10.58 12.54 -8.06
N ALA A 225 -10.97 12.51 -9.34
CA ALA A 225 -12.23 13.06 -9.80
C ALA A 225 -13.47 12.46 -9.09
N ALA A 226 -13.45 11.16 -8.81
CA ALA A 226 -14.56 10.49 -8.12
C ALA A 226 -14.64 10.90 -6.64
N SER A 227 -13.49 11.03 -5.99
CA SER A 227 -13.35 11.50 -4.61
C SER A 227 -13.73 12.96 -4.49
N ASN A 228 -13.37 13.82 -5.46
CA ASN A 228 -13.80 15.23 -5.50
C ASN A 228 -15.33 15.32 -5.49
N ASP A 229 -15.99 14.55 -6.35
CA ASP A 229 -17.45 14.46 -6.39
C ASP A 229 -18.05 13.99 -5.05
N LEU A 230 -17.46 12.98 -4.43
CA LEU A 230 -17.91 12.45 -3.14
C LEU A 230 -17.72 13.45 -2.00
N VAL A 231 -16.58 14.15 -1.98
CA VAL A 231 -16.24 15.14 -0.95
C VAL A 231 -17.24 16.27 -0.98
N VAL A 232 -17.48 16.85 -2.16
CA VAL A 232 -18.44 17.95 -2.32
C VAL A 232 -19.86 17.49 -2.01
N ARG A 233 -20.34 16.39 -2.59
CA ARG A 233 -21.72 15.91 -2.37
C ARG A 233 -22.02 15.54 -0.92
N ARG A 234 -21.08 14.90 -0.24
CA ARG A 234 -21.34 14.32 1.09
C ARG A 234 -20.99 15.29 2.22
N HIS A 235 -20.01 16.15 1.99
CA HIS A 235 -19.45 16.97 3.05
C HIS A 235 -19.68 18.46 2.86
N LEU A 236 -19.92 19.02 1.67
CA LEU A 236 -20.19 20.45 1.58
C LEU A 236 -21.53 20.79 2.25
N ARG A 237 -21.50 21.54 3.34
CA ARG A 237 -22.70 21.96 4.10
C ARG A 237 -22.74 23.49 4.22
N GLU A 238 -23.91 24.02 4.54
CA GLU A 238 -24.08 25.46 4.82
C GLU A 238 -23.08 25.93 5.90
N GLY A 239 -22.42 27.06 5.62
CA GLY A 239 -21.37 27.62 6.47
C GLY A 239 -19.95 27.06 6.24
N ASP A 240 -19.79 25.97 5.48
CA ASP A 240 -18.48 25.54 4.98
C ASP A 240 -18.02 26.48 3.85
N VAL A 241 -16.73 26.43 3.48
CA VAL A 241 -16.20 27.19 2.34
C VAL A 241 -15.65 26.22 1.30
N TYR A 242 -16.02 26.42 0.03
CA TYR A 242 -15.49 25.66 -1.10
C TYR A 242 -14.35 26.43 -1.78
N LEU A 243 -13.24 25.74 -2.05
CA LEU A 243 -12.09 26.30 -2.74
C LEU A 243 -11.66 25.39 -3.89
N HIS A 244 -11.19 26.02 -4.96
CA HIS A 244 -10.65 25.34 -6.13
C HIS A 244 -9.61 26.23 -6.82
N ALA A 245 -8.55 25.63 -7.39
CA ALA A 245 -7.58 26.38 -8.18
C ALA A 245 -8.18 26.70 -9.56
N ASP A 246 -7.81 27.83 -10.18
CA ASP A 246 -8.30 28.17 -11.53
C ASP A 246 -7.53 27.40 -12.63
N LEU A 247 -7.38 26.09 -12.42
CA LEU A 247 -6.56 25.19 -13.21
C LEU A 247 -7.26 23.84 -13.35
N HIS A 248 -7.14 23.25 -14.54
CA HIS A 248 -7.74 21.96 -14.85
C HIS A 248 -7.10 20.84 -14.00
N GLY A 249 -7.95 20.01 -13.40
CA GLY A 249 -7.51 18.87 -12.58
C GLY A 249 -6.99 19.27 -11.20
N ALA A 250 -7.39 20.45 -10.70
CA ALA A 250 -7.16 20.81 -9.31
C ALA A 250 -8.05 20.00 -8.36
N ALA A 251 -7.63 19.89 -7.10
CA ALA A 251 -8.42 19.28 -6.06
C ALA A 251 -9.59 20.19 -5.66
N SER A 252 -10.76 19.59 -5.43
CA SER A 252 -11.90 20.26 -4.77
C SER A 252 -11.66 20.27 -3.27
N VAL A 253 -11.42 21.45 -2.71
CA VAL A 253 -11.08 21.64 -1.30
C VAL A 253 -12.27 22.20 -0.54
N ILE A 254 -12.54 21.69 0.65
CA ILE A 254 -13.59 22.17 1.55
C ILE A 254 -12.96 22.51 2.89
N VAL A 255 -13.17 23.73 3.35
CA VAL A 255 -12.88 24.14 4.72
C VAL A 255 -14.14 23.92 5.54
N LYS A 256 -14.05 23.06 6.55
CA LYS A 256 -15.15 22.83 7.48
C LYS A 256 -15.36 24.04 8.37
N ARG A 257 -16.62 24.41 8.57
CA ARG A 257 -17.02 25.46 9.51
C ARG A 257 -16.54 25.13 10.93
N PRO A 258 -16.27 26.15 11.76
CA PRO A 258 -15.89 25.93 13.14
C PRO A 258 -17.06 25.34 13.94
N ASP A 259 -16.75 24.70 15.06
CA ASP A 259 -17.77 24.21 15.99
C ASP A 259 -18.63 25.38 16.52
N PRO A 260 -19.93 25.14 16.81
CA PRO A 260 -20.80 26.17 17.39
C PRO A 260 -20.17 26.81 18.64
N GLY A 261 -20.06 28.14 18.65
CA GLY A 261 -19.45 28.89 19.75
C GLY A 261 -17.97 29.25 19.57
N ARG A 262 -17.32 28.82 18.48
CA ARG A 262 -15.99 29.32 18.08
C ARG A 262 -16.08 30.47 17.08
N PRO A 263 -15.10 31.40 17.05
CA PRO A 263 -15.06 32.46 16.05
C PRO A 263 -14.97 31.89 14.64
N ALA A 264 -15.52 32.61 13.66
CA ALA A 264 -15.35 32.29 12.26
C ALA A 264 -13.86 32.32 11.88
N PHE A 265 -13.45 31.42 10.99
CA PHE A 265 -12.07 31.39 10.49
C PHE A 265 -11.76 32.67 9.71
N THR A 266 -10.51 33.13 9.81
CA THR A 266 -10.06 34.34 9.13
C THR A 266 -9.59 34.03 7.70
N GLU A 267 -9.19 35.06 6.97
CA GLU A 267 -8.58 34.91 5.64
C GLU A 267 -7.31 34.03 5.67
N VAL A 268 -6.67 33.85 6.84
CA VAL A 268 -5.50 32.98 6.99
C VAL A 268 -5.84 31.54 6.64
N THR A 269 -6.89 30.96 7.24
CA THR A 269 -7.34 29.59 6.92
C THR A 269 -7.75 29.46 5.45
N ILE A 270 -8.40 30.47 4.89
CA ILE A 270 -8.82 30.47 3.48
C ILE A 270 -7.58 30.48 2.56
N ARG A 271 -6.58 31.31 2.87
CA ARG A 271 -5.33 31.39 2.11
C ARG A 271 -4.52 30.10 2.20
N GLU A 272 -4.47 29.48 3.38
CA GLU A 272 -3.86 28.15 3.58
C GLU A 272 -4.55 27.08 2.72
N ALA A 273 -5.88 26.99 2.79
CA ALA A 273 -6.64 26.06 1.99
C ALA A 273 -6.48 26.30 0.47
N ALA A 274 -6.37 27.57 0.06
CA ALA A 274 -6.15 27.96 -1.33
C ALA A 274 -4.75 27.57 -1.83
N GLN A 275 -3.72 27.81 -1.04
CA GLN A 275 -2.35 27.37 -1.31
C GLN A 275 -2.29 25.85 -1.49
N TRP A 276 -2.98 25.12 -0.61
CA TRP A 276 -3.09 23.67 -0.69
C TRP A 276 -3.83 23.23 -1.96
N ALA A 277 -4.94 23.88 -2.33
CA ALA A 277 -5.68 23.60 -3.57
C ALA A 277 -4.80 23.74 -4.83
N VAL A 278 -3.98 24.81 -4.87
CA VAL A 278 -3.05 25.06 -5.97
C VAL A 278 -1.95 23.99 -6.03
N ALA A 279 -1.40 23.60 -4.89
CA ALA A 279 -0.34 22.60 -4.83
C ALA A 279 -0.83 21.19 -5.23
N PHE A 280 -2.11 20.86 -5.02
CA PHE A 280 -2.74 19.63 -5.52
C PHE A 280 -3.38 19.80 -6.91
N SER A 281 -2.80 20.64 -7.76
CA SER A 281 -3.24 20.85 -9.14
C SER A 281 -2.12 20.55 -10.14
N LYS A 282 -2.43 20.69 -11.44
CA LYS A 282 -1.42 20.60 -12.50
C LYS A 282 -0.30 21.64 -12.38
N ALA A 283 -0.49 22.74 -11.64
CA ALA A 283 0.57 23.73 -11.42
C ALA A 283 1.82 23.11 -10.77
N TRP A 284 1.64 22.13 -9.88
CA TRP A 284 2.76 21.46 -9.21
C TRP A 284 3.61 20.68 -10.21
N ARG A 285 2.98 19.85 -11.04
CA ARG A 285 3.70 19.09 -12.08
C ARG A 285 4.29 20.00 -13.16
N ALA A 286 3.68 21.16 -13.40
CA ALA A 286 4.22 22.17 -14.32
C ALA A 286 5.40 22.95 -13.74
N GLY A 287 5.73 22.80 -12.45
CA GLY A 287 6.86 23.49 -11.83
C GLY A 287 6.64 25.00 -11.65
N LEU A 288 5.39 25.46 -11.58
CA LEU A 288 5.08 26.89 -11.38
C LEU A 288 5.49 27.35 -9.98
N ALA A 289 5.94 28.61 -9.85
CA ALA A 289 6.30 29.19 -8.56
C ALA A 289 5.07 29.61 -7.74
N SER A 290 4.04 30.14 -8.40
CA SER A 290 2.77 30.53 -7.80
C SER A 290 1.60 30.26 -8.76
N ALA A 291 0.38 30.19 -8.22
CA ALA A 291 -0.83 30.22 -9.02
C ALA A 291 -1.98 30.93 -8.29
N SER A 292 -3.13 30.98 -8.94
CA SER A 292 -4.35 31.56 -8.39
C SER A 292 -5.38 30.49 -8.06
N ALA A 293 -6.15 30.73 -7.01
CA ALA A 293 -7.32 29.96 -6.66
C ALA A 293 -8.49 30.89 -6.32
N PHE A 294 -9.67 30.33 -6.16
CA PHE A 294 -10.82 31.09 -5.70
C PHE A 294 -11.57 30.31 -4.63
N TRP A 295 -12.34 31.05 -3.83
CA TRP A 295 -13.27 30.49 -2.87
C TRP A 295 -14.69 31.03 -3.09
N VAL A 296 -15.67 30.18 -2.81
CA VAL A 296 -17.10 30.49 -2.91
C VAL A 296 -17.87 29.81 -1.78
N LYS A 297 -19.09 30.29 -1.54
CA LYS A 297 -19.99 29.67 -0.57
C LYS A 297 -20.66 28.41 -1.13
N PRO A 298 -21.15 27.50 -0.28
CA PRO A 298 -21.79 26.25 -0.69
C PRO A 298 -22.95 26.46 -1.66
N GLU A 299 -23.73 27.53 -1.49
CA GLU A 299 -24.91 27.83 -2.28
C GLU A 299 -24.56 28.18 -3.74
N GLN A 300 -23.30 28.55 -4.00
CA GLN A 300 -22.79 28.88 -5.32
C GLN A 300 -22.28 27.66 -6.09
N VAL A 301 -22.25 26.48 -5.48
CA VAL A 301 -21.65 25.27 -6.06
C VAL A 301 -22.75 24.34 -6.57
N SER A 302 -22.87 24.23 -7.89
CA SER A 302 -23.88 23.39 -8.54
C SER A 302 -23.24 22.33 -9.44
N LYS A 303 -23.94 21.22 -9.70
CA LYS A 303 -23.51 20.21 -10.68
C LYS A 303 -24.29 20.30 -11.98
N SER A 304 -25.23 21.24 -12.05
CA SER A 304 -26.05 21.49 -13.23
C SER A 304 -25.22 22.32 -14.21
N PRO A 305 -24.89 21.79 -15.40
CA PRO A 305 -24.26 22.60 -16.44
C PRO A 305 -25.17 23.75 -16.87
N ASN A 306 -24.57 24.83 -17.38
CA ASN A 306 -25.30 25.78 -18.21
C ASN A 306 -25.78 25.08 -19.50
N THR A 307 -26.90 25.55 -20.07
CA THR A 307 -27.48 24.96 -21.28
C THR A 307 -26.45 24.83 -22.41
N GLY A 308 -26.15 23.60 -22.82
CA GLY A 308 -25.21 23.27 -23.90
C GLY A 308 -23.79 22.88 -23.47
N GLU A 309 -23.44 22.96 -22.18
CA GLU A 309 -22.12 22.58 -21.67
C GLU A 309 -22.11 21.20 -21.01
N PHE A 310 -20.98 20.49 -21.13
CA PHE A 310 -20.77 19.20 -20.46
C PHE A 310 -19.87 19.37 -19.23
N VAL A 311 -20.38 19.03 -18.05
CA VAL A 311 -19.60 19.03 -16.80
C VAL A 311 -18.92 17.68 -16.63
N ALA A 312 -17.59 17.68 -16.70
CA ALA A 312 -16.78 16.47 -16.50
C ALA A 312 -16.92 15.91 -15.07
N LYS A 313 -16.65 14.62 -14.89
CA LYS A 313 -16.63 13.98 -13.57
C LYS A 313 -15.62 14.70 -12.66
N GLY A 314 -16.01 14.99 -11.42
CA GLY A 314 -15.19 15.73 -10.45
C GLY A 314 -15.18 17.25 -10.62
N ALA A 315 -15.84 17.80 -11.66
CA ALA A 315 -15.97 19.24 -11.85
C ALA A 315 -17.33 19.74 -11.31
N TRP A 316 -17.32 21.00 -10.86
CA TRP A 316 -18.48 21.69 -10.30
C TRP A 316 -18.63 23.06 -10.94
N VAL A 317 -19.87 23.41 -11.27
CA VAL A 317 -20.25 24.72 -11.80
C VAL A 317 -20.36 25.68 -10.64
N ILE A 318 -19.87 26.90 -10.85
CA ILE A 318 -19.84 27.94 -9.83
C ILE A 318 -20.66 29.11 -10.34
N GLU A 319 -21.69 29.45 -9.59
CA GLU A 319 -22.63 30.51 -9.92
C GLU A 319 -22.36 31.76 -9.04
N GLY A 320 -22.40 32.94 -9.66
CA GLY A 320 -22.15 34.21 -8.98
C GLY A 320 -20.66 34.59 -8.84
N THR A 321 -20.38 35.50 -7.90
CA THR A 321 -19.05 36.12 -7.77
C THR A 321 -18.07 35.19 -7.07
N LYS A 322 -16.90 35.00 -7.69
CA LYS A 322 -15.77 34.23 -7.15
C LYS A 322 -14.84 35.17 -6.38
N ASN A 323 -14.40 34.75 -5.19
CA ASN A 323 -13.39 35.47 -4.43
C ASN A 323 -12.00 34.93 -4.79
N VAL A 324 -11.26 35.66 -5.62
CA VAL A 324 -9.98 35.20 -6.19
C VAL A 324 -8.81 35.55 -5.27
N LEU A 325 -7.97 34.56 -5.01
CA LEU A 325 -6.71 34.68 -4.31
C LEU A 325 -5.57 34.46 -5.30
N LYS A 326 -4.72 35.48 -5.43
CA LYS A 326 -3.57 35.48 -6.34
C LYS A 326 -2.26 35.25 -5.57
N ASP A 327 -1.23 34.89 -6.33
CA ASP A 327 0.15 34.74 -5.83
C ASP A 327 0.26 33.76 -4.66
N LEU A 328 -0.40 32.61 -4.80
CA LEU A 328 -0.33 31.51 -3.83
C LEU A 328 0.92 30.68 -4.16
N PRO A 329 1.89 30.58 -3.24
CA PRO A 329 3.14 29.86 -3.50
C PRO A 329 2.91 28.36 -3.59
N LEU A 330 3.60 27.68 -4.52
CA LEU A 330 3.60 26.22 -4.57
C LEU A 330 4.63 25.66 -3.59
N GLU A 331 4.32 25.77 -2.31
CA GLU A 331 5.12 25.24 -1.22
C GLU A 331 4.22 24.50 -0.23
N LEU A 332 4.67 23.34 0.21
CA LEU A 332 3.98 22.51 1.20
C LEU A 332 4.98 22.09 2.26
N GLY A 333 4.52 21.89 3.49
CA GLY A 333 5.28 21.25 4.55
C GLY A 333 4.77 19.83 4.79
N ILE A 334 5.67 18.90 5.11
CA ILE A 334 5.34 17.61 5.70
C ILE A 334 5.73 17.60 7.16
N GLY A 335 4.83 17.10 8.01
CA GLY A 335 5.04 17.09 9.43
C GLY A 335 3.97 16.34 10.20
N THR A 336 4.10 16.35 11.52
CA THR A 336 3.08 15.82 12.43
C THR A 336 2.18 16.94 12.92
N VAL A 337 0.90 16.67 13.12
CA VAL A 337 -0.05 17.55 13.80
C VAL A 337 -0.70 16.80 14.95
N THR A 338 -0.87 17.46 16.09
CA THR A 338 -1.55 16.85 17.24
C THR A 338 -3.05 17.10 17.14
N TYR A 339 -3.84 16.03 17.15
CA TYR A 339 -5.30 16.09 17.18
C TYR A 339 -5.85 15.07 18.17
N GLU A 340 -6.55 15.54 19.21
CA GLU A 340 -7.10 14.71 20.30
C GLU A 340 -6.07 13.71 20.84
N ASP A 341 -4.91 14.21 21.27
CA ASP A 341 -3.79 13.44 21.87
C ASP A 341 -3.11 12.42 20.94
N HIS A 342 -3.36 12.50 19.64
CA HIS A 342 -2.68 11.69 18.64
C HIS A 342 -1.88 12.54 17.67
N GLU A 343 -0.61 12.18 17.45
CA GLU A 343 0.20 12.72 16.37
C GLU A 343 -0.18 12.09 15.03
N LEU A 344 -0.37 12.95 14.02
CA LEU A 344 -0.77 12.54 12.68
C LEU A 344 0.13 13.15 11.63
N TRP A 345 0.58 12.32 10.70
CA TRP A 345 1.27 12.80 9.51
C TRP A 345 0.31 13.48 8.55
N THR A 346 0.65 14.70 8.16
CA THR A 346 -0.09 15.46 7.15
C THR A 346 0.87 16.26 6.28
N VAL A 347 0.37 16.66 5.11
CA VAL A 347 1.03 17.61 4.22
C VAL A 347 0.11 18.82 4.13
N ALA A 348 0.61 19.99 4.53
CA ALA A 348 -0.16 21.22 4.67
C ALA A 348 0.69 22.41 4.23
N PRO A 349 0.13 23.61 4.01
CA PRO A 349 0.93 24.83 3.90
C PRO A 349 1.85 25.00 5.12
N PRO A 350 3.08 25.53 4.97
CA PRO A 350 4.02 25.66 6.09
C PRO A 350 3.46 26.46 7.27
N SER A 351 2.66 27.50 7.02
CA SER A 351 2.03 28.32 8.07
C SER A 351 1.05 27.52 8.94
N ALA A 352 0.43 26.46 8.40
CA ALA A 352 -0.54 25.64 9.13
C ALA A 352 0.12 24.85 10.27
N PHE A 353 1.43 24.56 10.18
CA PHE A 353 2.16 23.85 11.23
C PHE A 353 2.53 24.73 12.42
N ALA A 354 2.46 26.06 12.31
CA ALA A 354 2.99 26.99 13.31
C ALA A 354 2.33 26.87 14.70
N SER A 355 1.06 26.48 14.78
CA SER A 355 0.30 26.45 16.04
C SER A 355 0.16 25.07 16.68
N ARG A 356 0.10 24.00 15.87
CA ARG A 356 -0.34 22.66 16.31
C ARG A 356 0.50 21.51 15.77
N GLY A 357 1.53 21.79 14.98
CA GLY A 357 2.31 20.77 14.30
C GLY A 357 3.81 20.95 14.40
N GLY A 358 4.53 19.90 14.05
CA GLY A 358 5.97 19.89 13.86
C GLY A 358 6.27 19.78 12.38
N LEU A 359 6.52 20.92 11.72
CA LEU A 359 7.06 20.93 10.37
C LEU A 359 8.42 20.23 10.36
N ARG A 360 8.59 19.23 9.50
CA ARG A 360 9.84 18.47 9.37
C ARG A 360 10.60 18.87 8.11
N VAL A 361 9.91 18.92 6.98
CA VAL A 361 10.52 19.18 5.67
C VAL A 361 9.58 20.05 4.84
N LEU A 362 10.16 21.01 4.12
CA LEU A 362 9.48 21.81 3.10
C LEU A 362 9.61 21.12 1.74
N LEU A 363 8.53 21.18 0.98
CA LEU A 363 8.34 20.56 -0.32
C LEU A 363 8.02 21.67 -1.31
N THR A 364 8.76 21.68 -2.42
CA THR A 364 8.45 22.51 -3.59
C THR A 364 8.39 21.62 -4.84
N PRO A 365 7.79 22.09 -5.95
CA PRO A 365 7.87 21.40 -7.23
C PRO A 365 9.32 21.06 -7.60
N GLY A 366 9.49 19.91 -8.27
CA GLY A 366 10.80 19.40 -8.67
C GLY A 366 10.71 18.49 -9.89
N ASP A 367 11.84 17.88 -10.25
CA ASP A 367 11.94 16.96 -11.38
C ASP A 367 11.30 15.60 -11.04
N GLU A 368 10.34 15.16 -11.86
CA GLU A 368 9.62 13.91 -11.65
C GLU A 368 10.51 12.67 -11.84
N ARG A 369 11.61 12.77 -12.61
CA ARG A 369 12.55 11.66 -12.85
C ARG A 369 13.23 11.16 -11.58
N VAL A 370 13.48 12.06 -10.62
CA VAL A 370 14.11 11.74 -9.33
C VAL A 370 13.11 11.50 -8.21
N ARG A 371 11.80 11.51 -8.51
CA ARG A 371 10.73 11.39 -7.49
C ARG A 371 10.88 10.12 -6.64
N SER A 372 11.12 8.97 -7.26
CA SER A 372 11.22 7.68 -6.53
C SER A 372 12.38 7.65 -5.52
N GLU A 373 13.51 8.23 -5.90
CA GLU A 373 14.68 8.38 -5.03
C GLU A 373 14.39 9.33 -3.87
N ARG A 374 13.81 10.50 -4.16
CA ARG A 374 13.42 11.50 -3.14
C ARG A 374 12.36 10.98 -2.17
N GLU A 375 11.38 10.23 -2.65
CA GLU A 375 10.39 9.56 -1.78
C GLU A 375 11.06 8.54 -0.85
N SER A 376 12.04 7.78 -1.36
CA SER A 376 12.73 6.76 -0.57
C SER A 376 13.65 7.40 0.49
N GLU A 377 14.36 8.46 0.12
CA GLU A 377 15.17 9.28 1.02
C GLU A 377 14.29 9.88 2.14
N LEU A 378 13.20 10.55 1.76
CA LEU A 378 12.28 11.22 2.70
C LEU A 378 11.55 10.23 3.61
N ALA A 379 11.11 9.07 3.10
CA ALA A 379 10.45 8.05 3.91
C ALA A 379 11.40 7.50 4.99
N ARG A 380 12.67 7.26 4.64
CA ARG A 380 13.71 6.81 5.59
C ARG A 380 14.03 7.87 6.63
N GLU A 381 14.15 9.13 6.21
CA GLU A 381 14.42 10.27 7.10
C GLU A 381 13.29 10.50 8.11
N LEU A 382 12.03 10.46 7.65
CA LEU A 382 10.86 10.69 8.50
C LEU A 382 10.43 9.45 9.31
N GLY A 383 11.02 8.28 9.03
CA GLY A 383 10.66 7.02 9.68
C GLY A 383 9.23 6.54 9.37
N ILE A 384 8.67 6.92 8.21
CA ILE A 384 7.33 6.53 7.79
C ILE A 384 7.35 5.58 6.59
N SER A 385 6.29 4.80 6.42
CA SER A 385 6.18 3.92 5.26
C SER A 385 6.08 4.73 3.96
N ARG A 386 6.70 4.21 2.90
CA ARG A 386 6.66 4.85 1.58
C ARG A 386 5.21 5.00 1.06
N SER A 387 4.36 4.03 1.35
CA SER A 387 2.94 4.07 0.99
C SER A 387 2.20 5.22 1.68
N LEU A 388 2.43 5.43 2.97
CA LEU A 388 1.86 6.57 3.71
C LEU A 388 2.35 7.88 3.10
N LEU A 389 3.66 8.02 2.86
CA LEU A 389 4.23 9.22 2.25
C LEU A 389 3.60 9.52 0.88
N GLN A 390 3.51 8.53 -0.01
CA GLN A 390 2.90 8.67 -1.33
C GLN A 390 1.43 9.11 -1.27
N SER A 391 0.70 8.66 -0.25
CA SER A 391 -0.70 9.05 -0.06
C SER A 391 -0.88 10.54 0.31
N LEU A 392 0.15 11.15 0.90
CA LEU A 392 0.13 12.55 1.35
C LEU A 392 0.62 13.51 0.26
N LEU A 393 1.61 13.12 -0.54
CA LEU A 393 2.28 13.99 -1.50
C LEU A 393 1.40 14.39 -2.70
N PRO A 394 1.64 15.57 -3.31
CA PRO A 394 1.06 15.94 -4.60
C PRO A 394 1.62 15.08 -5.74
N ALA A 395 0.97 15.09 -6.90
CA ALA A 395 1.46 14.44 -8.11
C ALA A 395 2.54 15.29 -8.80
N GLY A 396 3.58 14.66 -9.36
CA GLY A 396 4.73 15.34 -9.99
C GLY A 396 6.02 15.27 -9.17
N GLY A 397 7.13 15.82 -9.66
CA GLY A 397 8.38 15.81 -8.91
C GLY A 397 8.34 16.65 -7.64
N ILE A 398 9.22 16.35 -6.69
CA ILE A 398 9.37 17.09 -5.44
C ILE A 398 10.84 17.46 -5.21
N THR A 399 11.05 18.66 -4.69
CA THR A 399 12.33 19.11 -4.15
C THR A 399 12.17 19.31 -2.65
N LEU A 400 13.16 18.84 -1.88
CA LEU A 400 13.15 18.93 -0.43
C LEU A 400 13.96 20.16 0.00
N ARG A 401 13.39 20.98 0.88
CA ARG A 401 14.07 22.06 1.58
C ARG A 401 13.92 21.86 3.08
N ARG A 402 14.97 22.15 3.84
CA ARG A 402 14.91 22.10 5.30
C ARG A 402 14.49 23.48 5.81
N PRO A 403 13.57 23.55 6.79
CA PRO A 403 13.09 24.81 7.34
C PRO A 403 14.19 25.62 8.05
#